data_AF-A0A1D6MVV1-F1
#
_entry.id   AF-A0A1D6MVV1-F1
#
_cell.length_a   1.000
_cell.length_b   1.000
_cell.length_c   1.000
_cell.angle_alpha   90.00
_cell.angle_beta   90.00
_cell.angle_gamma   90.00
#
_symmetry.space_group_name_H-M   'P 1'
#
loop_
_entity.id
_entity.type
_entity.pdbx_description
1 polymer ?
#
loop_
_entity_poly.entity_id
_entity_poly.type
_entity_poly.pdbx_seq_one_letter_code
_entity_poly.pdbx_strand_id
1 'polypeptide(L)'
;MWKESRELVNQDTTTLVAIVSGINNGGVGKLMAAPEAETRARFKCNYYKFAMDQAQYKLQFPILIELLKAVEGKQCIICETIILEFKEIVSMCGGPEENTRARHLLKQLT
;
A
#
# COMPACT_ATOMS: atom_id res chain seq x y z
N MET A 1 0.70 31.44 22.81
CA MET A 1 0.47 30.00 22.99
C MET A 1 1.19 29.30 21.85
N TRP A 2 2.39 28.78 22.09
CA TRP A 2 3.17 28.10 21.05
C TRP A 2 2.46 26.78 20.76
N LYS A 3 1.96 26.63 19.53
CA LYS A 3 1.36 25.37 19.08
C LYS A 3 2.48 24.33 19.20
N GLU A 4 2.30 23.30 20.02
CA GLU A 4 3.25 22.17 20.05
C GLU A 4 3.53 21.75 18.61
N SER A 5 4.82 21.72 18.25
CA SER A 5 5.27 21.31 16.94
C SER A 5 4.82 19.87 16.73
N ARG A 6 3.74 19.65 15.98
CA ARG A 6 3.36 18.30 15.56
C ARG A 6 4.53 17.72 14.78
N GLU A 7 4.97 16.53 15.19
CA GLU A 7 6.02 15.81 14.48
C GLU A 7 5.56 15.57 13.03
N LEU A 8 6.40 15.96 12.08
CA LEU A 8 6.12 15.81 10.65
C LEU A 8 6.71 14.49 10.14
N VAL A 9 5.94 13.75 9.35
CA VAL A 9 6.41 12.53 8.69
C VAL A 9 6.19 12.62 7.20
N ASN A 10 7.27 12.55 6.43
CA ASN A 10 7.19 12.48 4.98
C ASN A 10 6.73 11.08 4.53
N GLN A 11 5.75 11.03 3.63
CA GLN A 11 5.29 9.80 3.00
C GLN A 11 5.99 9.61 1.65
N ASP A 12 6.40 8.38 1.36
CA ASP A 12 6.96 7.99 0.07
C ASP A 12 5.97 7.13 -0.74
N THR A 13 6.26 6.93 -2.02
CA THR A 13 5.42 6.16 -2.95
C THR A 13 5.16 4.74 -2.44
N THR A 14 6.18 4.09 -1.89
CA THR A 14 6.10 2.72 -1.35
C THR A 14 5.08 2.62 -0.22
N THR A 15 5.07 3.62 0.68
CA THR A 15 4.13 3.67 1.80
C THR A 15 2.70 3.81 1.29
N LEU A 16 2.44 4.69 0.32
CA LEU A 16 1.11 4.85 -0.25
C LEU A 16 0.62 3.58 -0.96
N VAL A 17 1.49 2.93 -1.76
CA VAL A 17 1.18 1.66 -2.42
C VAL A 17 0.88 0.58 -1.39
N ALA A 18 1.66 0.51 -0.31
CA ALA A 18 1.41 -0.43 0.78
C ALA A 18 0.03 -0.18 1.44
N ILE A 19 -0.36 1.08 1.67
CA ILE A 19 -1.65 1.40 2.27
C ILE A 19 -2.82 0.94 1.40
N VAL A 20 -2.73 1.09 0.07
CA VAL A 20 -3.86 0.79 -0.83
C VAL A 20 -3.84 -0.61 -1.44
N SER A 21 -2.72 -1.32 -1.36
CA SER A 21 -2.56 -2.66 -1.96
C SER A 21 -3.53 -3.66 -1.35
N GLY A 22 -4.18 -4.46 -2.21
CA GLY A 22 -5.04 -5.56 -1.78
C GLY A 22 -4.33 -6.56 -0.87
N ILE A 23 -3.01 -6.72 -0.99
CA ILE A 23 -2.22 -7.60 -0.11
C ILE A 23 -2.36 -7.15 1.36
N ASN A 24 -2.24 -5.84 1.64
CA ASN A 24 -2.36 -5.32 3.00
C ASN A 24 -3.81 -5.09 3.46
N ASN A 25 -4.79 -5.23 2.56
CA ASN A 25 -6.20 -4.97 2.81
C ASN A 25 -7.04 -6.26 2.75
N GLY A 26 -6.52 -7.36 3.32
CA GLY A 26 -7.24 -8.63 3.45
C GLY A 26 -7.26 -9.51 2.18
N GLY A 27 -6.59 -9.10 1.11
CA GLY A 27 -6.50 -9.87 -0.14
C GLY A 27 -5.56 -11.07 -0.06
N VAL A 28 -4.66 -11.12 0.92
CA VAL A 28 -3.67 -12.21 1.08
C VAL A 28 -4.33 -13.58 1.24
N GLY A 29 -5.38 -13.70 2.06
CA GLY A 29 -6.05 -14.99 2.25
C GLY A 29 -6.60 -15.57 0.93
N LYS A 30 -7.24 -14.72 0.12
CA LYS A 30 -7.74 -15.11 -1.22
C LYS A 30 -6.60 -15.48 -2.16
N LEU A 31 -5.50 -14.71 -2.13
CA LEU A 31 -4.33 -14.95 -2.97
C LEU A 31 -3.64 -16.28 -2.65
N MET A 32 -3.50 -16.60 -1.36
CA MET A 32 -2.84 -17.82 -0.89
C MET A 32 -3.72 -19.07 -1.04
N ALA A 33 -5.04 -18.91 -1.06
CA ALA A 33 -5.98 -20.00 -1.30
C ALA A 33 -6.19 -20.32 -2.79
N ALA A 34 -5.80 -19.41 -3.69
CA ALA A 34 -5.95 -19.61 -5.12
C ALA A 34 -5.01 -20.71 -5.63
N PRO A 35 -5.43 -21.56 -6.59
CA PRO A 35 -4.57 -22.57 -7.18
C PRO A 35 -3.26 -21.98 -7.75
N GLU A 36 -2.16 -22.70 -7.62
CA GLU A 36 -0.86 -22.26 -8.13
C GLU A 36 -0.90 -21.92 -9.63
N ALA A 37 -1.62 -22.74 -10.42
CA ALA A 37 -1.77 -22.49 -11.85
C ALA A 37 -2.41 -21.12 -12.17
N GLU A 38 -3.41 -20.72 -11.37
CA GLU A 38 -4.10 -19.43 -11.52
C GLU A 38 -3.18 -18.27 -11.13
N THR A 39 -2.50 -18.39 -9.99
CA THR A 39 -1.59 -17.35 -9.48
C THR A 39 -0.35 -17.19 -10.36
N ARG A 40 0.18 -18.28 -10.92
CA ARG A 40 1.30 -18.27 -11.89
C ARG A 40 0.89 -17.72 -13.26
N ALA A 41 -0.36 -17.94 -13.69
CA ALA A 41 -0.88 -17.31 -14.90
C ALA A 41 -1.08 -15.81 -14.72
N ARG A 42 -1.52 -15.40 -13.51
CA ARG A 42 -1.76 -13.99 -13.15
C ARG A 42 -0.46 -13.21 -12.98
N PHE A 43 0.56 -13.80 -12.36
CA PHE A 43 1.85 -13.15 -12.12
C PHE A 43 2.93 -13.78 -12.99
N LYS A 44 3.41 -13.06 -14.00
CA LYS A 44 4.39 -13.59 -14.95
C LYS A 44 5.82 -13.50 -14.42
N CYS A 45 6.66 -14.46 -14.79
CA CYS A 45 8.10 -14.47 -14.51
C CYS A 45 8.42 -14.29 -13.01
N ASN A 46 9.46 -13.49 -12.71
CA ASN A 46 9.92 -13.22 -11.34
C ASN A 46 8.87 -12.52 -10.46
N TYR A 47 7.84 -11.92 -11.06
CA TYR A 47 6.77 -11.25 -10.33
C TYR A 47 5.93 -12.24 -9.51
N TYR A 48 5.77 -13.48 -9.98
CA TYR A 48 5.10 -14.53 -9.21
C TYR A 48 5.79 -14.74 -7.86
N LYS A 49 7.09 -15.03 -7.89
CA LYS A 49 7.86 -15.29 -6.68
C LYS A 49 7.83 -14.09 -5.74
N PHE A 50 8.04 -12.88 -6.28
CA PHE A 50 7.96 -11.65 -5.49
C PHE A 50 6.58 -11.47 -4.83
N ALA A 51 5.50 -11.59 -5.59
CA ALA A 51 4.14 -11.40 -5.08
C ALA A 51 3.76 -12.44 -4.01
N MET A 52 4.14 -13.71 -4.21
CA MET A 52 3.88 -14.78 -3.26
C MET A 52 4.74 -14.64 -1.99
N ASP A 53 6.02 -14.28 -2.12
CA ASP A 53 6.90 -14.03 -0.97
C ASP A 53 6.37 -12.84 -0.14
N GLN A 54 5.89 -11.78 -0.80
CA GLN A 54 5.24 -10.66 -0.12
C GLN A 54 3.95 -11.10 0.60
N ALA A 55 3.08 -11.87 -0.06
CA ALA A 55 1.85 -12.36 0.55
C ALA A 55 2.13 -13.23 1.79
N GLN A 56 3.11 -14.14 1.69
CA GLN A 56 3.55 -14.98 2.79
C GLN A 56 4.09 -14.15 3.96
N TYR A 57 4.93 -13.15 3.67
CA TYR A 57 5.46 -12.25 4.69
C TYR A 57 4.35 -11.47 5.40
N LYS A 58 3.35 -10.98 4.65
CA LYS A 58 2.24 -10.20 5.24
C LYS A 58 1.27 -11.01 6.08
N LEU A 59 1.16 -12.34 5.87
CA LEU A 59 0.44 -13.22 6.82
C LEU A 59 1.07 -13.19 8.21
N GLN A 60 2.39 -13.11 8.27
CA GLN A 60 3.14 -13.13 9.53
C GLN A 60 3.32 -11.72 10.10
N PHE A 61 3.48 -10.72 9.24
CA PHE A 61 3.81 -9.34 9.60
C PHE A 61 2.86 -8.35 8.90
N PRO A 62 1.72 -8.01 9.51
CA PRO A 62 0.77 -7.06 8.95
C PRO A 62 1.33 -5.64 8.98
N ILE A 63 2.05 -5.25 7.92
CA ILE A 63 2.77 -3.96 7.84
C ILE A 63 1.86 -2.75 8.02
N LEU A 64 0.57 -2.86 7.69
CA LEU A 64 -0.37 -1.76 7.83
C LEU A 64 -0.50 -1.34 9.30
N ILE A 65 -0.44 -2.28 10.24
CA ILE A 65 -0.46 -1.98 11.68
C ILE A 65 0.78 -1.18 12.07
N GLU A 66 1.96 -1.60 11.60
CA GLU A 66 3.22 -0.91 11.90
C GLU A 66 3.29 0.47 11.24
N LEU A 67 2.78 0.63 10.02
CA LEU A 67 2.68 1.92 9.35
C LEU A 67 1.73 2.86 10.12
N LEU A 68 0.58 2.38 10.58
CA LEU A 68 -0.36 3.18 11.36
C LEU A 68 0.25 3.64 12.69
N LYS A 69 0.96 2.76 13.41
CA LYS A 69 1.70 3.13 14.62
C LYS A 69 2.78 4.17 14.33
N ALA A 70 3.51 4.04 13.22
CA ALA A 70 4.59 4.95 12.87
C ALA A 70 4.11 6.39 12.59
N VAL A 71 2.86 6.56 12.14
CA VAL A 71 2.25 7.86 11.84
C VAL A 71 1.27 8.35 12.91
N GLU A 72 1.01 7.55 13.94
CA GLU A 72 0.06 7.89 15.01
C GLU A 72 0.49 9.17 15.75
N GLY A 73 -0.44 10.14 15.85
CA GLY A 73 -0.17 11.44 16.47
C GLY A 73 0.71 12.40 15.64
N LYS A 74 1.19 11.97 14.47
CA LYS A 74 2.08 12.76 13.60
C LYS A 74 1.29 13.38 12.45
N GLN A 75 1.81 14.48 11.92
CA GLN A 75 1.25 15.10 10.72
C GLN A 75 1.99 14.59 9.49
N CYS A 76 1.28 13.80 8.68
CA CYS A 76 1.82 13.34 7.41
C CYS A 76 1.93 14.49 6.40
N ILE A 77 3.06 14.54 5.71
CA ILE A 77 3.30 15.44 4.58
C ILE A 77 3.70 14.62 3.36
N ILE A 78 3.43 15.17 2.18
CA ILE A 78 3.70 14.53 0.90
C ILE A 78 4.04 15.59 -0.14
N CYS A 79 4.98 15.30 -1.03
CA CYS A 79 5.29 16.18 -2.15
C CYS A 79 4.52 15.78 -3.41
N GLU A 80 4.31 16.75 -4.31
CA GLU A 80 3.53 16.57 -5.54
C GLU A 80 4.08 15.47 -6.44
N THR A 81 5.41 15.31 -6.52
CA THR A 81 6.07 14.26 -7.30
C THR A 81 5.63 12.87 -6.85
N ILE A 82 5.56 12.63 -5.54
CA ILE A 82 5.12 11.34 -4.98
C ILE A 82 3.64 11.10 -5.27
N ILE A 83 2.80 12.15 -5.26
CA ILE A 83 1.39 12.03 -5.66
C ILE A 83 1.27 11.59 -7.11
N LEU A 84 2.06 12.16 -8.02
CA LEU A 84 2.04 11.83 -9.45
C LEU A 84 2.50 10.39 -9.69
N GLU A 85 3.64 10.00 -9.11
CA GLU A 85 4.19 8.65 -9.22
C GLU A 85 3.19 7.62 -8.67
N PHE A 86 2.61 7.89 -7.50
CA PHE A 86 1.59 7.02 -6.91
C PHE A 86 0.36 6.86 -7.81
N LYS A 87 -0.14 7.96 -8.39
CA LYS A 87 -1.28 7.90 -9.32
C LYS A 87 -0.96 7.07 -10.56
N GLU A 88 0.25 7.21 -11.10
CA GLU A 88 0.70 6.44 -12.26
C GLU A 88 0.73 4.93 -11.94
N ILE A 89 1.32 4.55 -10.80
CA ILE A 89 1.35 3.16 -10.35
C ILE A 89 -0.05 2.59 -10.16
N VAL A 90 -0.95 3.32 -9.47
CA VAL A 90 -2.33 2.86 -9.27
C VAL A 90 -3.09 2.75 -10.60
N SER A 91 -2.84 3.66 -11.55
CA SER A 91 -3.44 3.59 -12.88
C SER A 91 -2.96 2.38 -13.68
N MET A 92 -1.68 2.00 -13.55
CA MET A 92 -1.11 0.87 -14.28
C MET A 92 -1.41 -0.48 -13.64
N CYS A 93 -1.42 -0.55 -12.30
CA CYS A 93 -1.42 -1.82 -11.56
C CYS A 93 -2.65 -2.01 -10.65
N GLY A 94 -3.40 -0.96 -10.34
CA GLY A 94 -4.50 -1.01 -9.38
C GLY A 94 -5.78 -1.62 -9.95
N GLY A 95 -6.40 -2.53 -9.20
CA GLY A 95 -7.77 -2.99 -9.46
C GLY A 95 -8.82 -1.99 -8.95
N PRO A 96 -10.13 -2.30 -9.09
CA PRO A 96 -11.22 -1.42 -8.64
C PRO A 96 -11.12 -1.02 -7.15
N GLU A 97 -10.68 -1.96 -6.33
CA GLU A 97 -10.53 -1.79 -4.88
C GLU A 97 -9.32 -0.91 -4.52
N GLU A 98 -8.16 -1.15 -5.13
CA GLU A 98 -6.96 -0.32 -4.97
C GLU A 98 -7.24 1.12 -5.42
N ASN A 99 -7.92 1.29 -6.55
CA ASN A 99 -8.32 2.60 -7.06
C ASN A 99 -9.25 3.35 -6.09
N THR A 100 -10.19 2.65 -5.47
CA THR A 100 -11.09 3.24 -4.49
C THR A 100 -10.35 3.68 -3.24
N ARG A 101 -9.47 2.82 -2.69
CA ARG A 101 -8.62 3.18 -1.55
C ARG A 101 -7.67 4.35 -1.87
N ALA A 102 -7.08 4.37 -3.07
CA ALA A 102 -6.22 5.46 -3.51
C ALA A 102 -6.93 6.81 -3.57
N ARG A 103 -8.17 6.86 -4.09
CA ARG A 103 -8.97 8.09 -4.08
C ARG A 103 -9.27 8.58 -2.67
N HIS A 104 -9.56 7.67 -1.74
CA HIS A 104 -9.81 8.04 -0.35
C HIS A 104 -8.54 8.54 0.35
N LEU A 105 -7.41 7.86 0.15
CA LEU A 105 -6.11 8.24 0.70
C LEU A 105 -5.69 9.63 0.22
N LEU A 106 -5.80 9.90 -1.09
CA LEU A 106 -5.43 11.19 -1.65
C LEU A 106 -6.28 12.33 -1.08
N LYS A 107 -7.59 12.14 -0.90
CA LYS A 107 -8.47 13.14 -0.25
C LYS A 107 -8.10 13.48 1.20
N GLN A 108 -7.36 12.60 1.89
CA GLN A 108 -6.89 12.85 3.25
C GLN A 108 -5.53 13.55 3.27
N LEU A 109 -4.76 13.41 2.19
CA LEU A 109 -3.41 13.95 2.06
C LEU A 109 -3.36 15.27 1.27
N THR A 110 -4.41 15.59 0.50
CA THR A 110 -4.57 16.81 -0.33
C THR A 110 -5.94 17.44 -0.10
#